data_AF-A0AAP0Q1C9-F1
#
_entry.id   AF-A0AAP0Q1C9-F1
#
_cell.length_a   1.000
_cell.length_b   1.000
_cell.length_c   1.000
_cell.angle_alpha   90.00
_cell.angle_beta   90.00
_cell.angle_gamma   90.00
#
_symmetry.space_group_name_H-M   'P 1'
#
loop_
_entity.id
_entity.type
_entity.pdbx_description
1 polymer ?
#
loop_
_entity_poly.entity_id
_entity_poly.type
_entity_poly.pdbx_seq_one_letter_code
_entity_poly.pdbx_strand_id
1 'polypeptide(L)'
;MGTPSLRPYSDTRGNKLNMKTELAKMLSEKPVTATTTTAANKSHHCFTKSNDDGFLRYEGVKVQDVIDSVDKRPFHLYNKPQITKNFDAYHEALIRLRSIIGYAIKANNNLKILEHLRQLGCGAVLVSGNKL
;
A
#
# COMPACT_ATOMS: atom_id res chain seq x y z
N MET A 1 -24.05 15.15 -35.79
CA MET A 1 -23.43 13.87 -35.41
C MET A 1 -22.25 13.64 -36.34
N GLY A 2 -21.02 13.88 -35.87
CA GLY A 2 -19.80 13.75 -36.67
C GLY A 2 -18.93 12.64 -36.09
N THR A 3 -18.58 11.66 -36.92
CA THR A 3 -17.60 10.62 -36.58
C THR A 3 -16.19 11.20 -36.73
N PRO A 4 -15.27 11.00 -35.77
CA PRO A 4 -13.88 11.36 -35.97
C PRO A 4 -13.21 10.31 -36.88
N SER A 5 -12.85 10.73 -38.09
CA SER A 5 -11.98 9.99 -39.00
C SER A 5 -10.59 9.81 -38.36
N LEU A 6 -10.23 8.56 -38.06
CA LEU A 6 -8.87 8.20 -37.66
C LEU A 6 -7.95 8.33 -38.89
N ARG A 7 -7.04 9.32 -38.89
CA ARG A 7 -5.94 9.34 -39.86
C ARG A 7 -4.90 8.29 -39.47
N PRO A 8 -4.31 7.56 -40.43
CA PRO A 8 -3.22 6.64 -40.12
C PRO A 8 -1.95 7.42 -39.77
N TYR A 9 -1.31 7.05 -38.66
CA TYR A 9 0.02 7.52 -38.28
C TYR A 9 1.08 6.67 -39.00
N SER A 10 1.85 7.27 -39.90
CA SER A 10 2.98 6.65 -40.57
C SER A 10 4.29 6.98 -39.83
N ASP A 11 4.83 6.01 -39.06
CA ASP A 11 6.23 6.07 -38.61
C ASP A 11 7.13 5.55 -39.74
N THR A 12 7.86 6.46 -40.38
CA THR A 12 8.87 6.17 -41.40
C THR A 12 10.20 5.85 -40.74
N ARG A 13 10.25 4.75 -39.98
CA ARG A 13 11.53 4.16 -39.56
C ARG A 13 11.43 2.65 -39.68
N GLY A 14 11.88 2.17 -40.84
CA GLY A 14 12.10 0.76 -41.09
C GLY A 14 13.14 0.21 -40.13
N ASN A 15 12.71 -0.31 -38.99
CA ASN A 15 13.50 -1.22 -38.20
C ASN A 15 12.60 -2.37 -37.75
N LYS A 16 12.88 -3.56 -38.29
CA LYS A 16 12.12 -4.78 -38.02
C LYS A 16 12.46 -5.22 -36.58
N LEU A 17 11.69 -4.74 -35.61
CA LEU A 17 11.89 -5.05 -34.20
C LEU A 17 11.61 -6.54 -33.96
N ASN A 18 12.66 -7.34 -33.83
CA ASN A 18 12.54 -8.76 -33.55
C ASN A 18 12.16 -8.94 -32.07
N MET A 19 10.87 -9.18 -31.79
CA MET A 19 10.35 -9.35 -30.42
C MET A 19 11.11 -10.41 -29.61
N LYS A 20 11.73 -11.41 -30.25
CA LYS A 20 12.54 -12.42 -29.56
C LYS A 20 13.81 -11.84 -28.93
N THR A 21 14.40 -10.82 -29.56
CA THR A 21 15.64 -10.18 -29.08
C THR A 21 15.37 -9.25 -27.89
N GLU A 22 14.24 -8.56 -27.87
CA GLU A 22 13.85 -7.71 -26.73
C GLU A 22 13.42 -8.54 -25.51
N LEU A 23 12.67 -9.64 -25.73
CA LEU A 23 12.30 -10.58 -24.66
C LEU A 23 13.52 -11.26 -24.03
N ALA A 24 14.50 -11.66 -24.84
CA ALA A 24 15.75 -12.24 -24.34
C ALA A 24 16.58 -11.22 -23.54
N LYS A 25 16.49 -9.92 -23.88
CA LYS A 25 17.18 -8.85 -23.16
C LYS A 25 16.53 -8.56 -21.80
N MET A 26 15.19 -8.54 -21.74
CA MET A 26 14.44 -8.41 -20.47
C MET A 26 14.64 -9.62 -19.53
N LEU A 27 14.86 -10.81 -20.09
CA LEU A 27 15.14 -12.03 -19.31
C LEU A 27 16.63 -12.20 -18.94
N SER A 28 17.52 -11.42 -19.55
CA SER A 28 18.98 -11.46 -19.32
C SER A 28 19.45 -10.52 -18.21
N GLU A 29 18.57 -9.69 -17.66
CA GLU A 29 18.90 -8.92 -16.46
C GLU A 29 19.00 -9.89 -15.28
N LYS A 30 20.24 -10.18 -14.87
CA LYS A 30 20.58 -10.94 -13.67
C LYS A 30 19.71 -10.44 -12.50
N PRO A 31 19.20 -11.33 -11.64
CA PRO A 31 18.35 -10.94 -10.54
C PRO A 31 19.03 -9.82 -9.77
N VAL A 32 18.38 -8.65 -9.72
CA VAL A 32 18.77 -7.57 -8.82
C VAL A 32 18.93 -8.24 -7.47
N THR A 33 20.15 -8.26 -6.98
CA THR A 33 20.46 -8.72 -5.64
C THR A 33 19.71 -7.77 -4.72
N ALA A 34 18.47 -8.13 -4.39
CA ALA A 34 17.88 -7.65 -3.17
C ALA A 34 18.88 -8.03 -2.10
N THR A 35 19.62 -7.05 -1.59
CA THR A 35 20.23 -7.14 -0.28
C THR A 35 19.06 -7.33 0.67
N THR A 36 18.61 -8.58 0.78
CA THR A 36 17.80 -9.07 1.87
C THR A 36 18.73 -8.95 3.06
N THR A 37 18.74 -7.78 3.69
CA THR A 37 19.20 -7.67 5.05
C THR A 37 18.36 -8.68 5.81
N THR A 38 18.96 -9.82 6.13
CA THR A 38 18.42 -10.83 7.05
C THR A 38 18.36 -10.20 8.44
N ALA A 39 17.46 -9.24 8.63
CA ALA A 39 16.97 -8.90 9.96
C ALA A 39 16.01 -10.02 10.33
N ALA A 40 16.36 -10.77 11.37
CA ALA A 40 15.54 -11.84 11.92
C ALA A 40 14.06 -11.44 11.93
N ASN A 41 13.19 -12.32 11.40
CA ASN A 41 11.74 -12.13 11.34
C ASN A 41 11.14 -12.02 12.74
N LYS A 42 11.32 -10.89 13.40
CA LYS A 42 10.42 -10.44 14.46
C LYS A 42 9.16 -9.95 13.75
N SER A 43 8.01 -10.46 14.16
CA SER A 43 6.74 -9.89 13.75
C SER A 43 6.74 -8.40 14.13
N HIS A 44 6.78 -7.52 13.13
CA HIS A 44 6.70 -6.08 13.31
C HIS A 44 5.25 -5.67 13.60
N HIS A 45 4.66 -6.25 14.65
CA HIS A 45 3.33 -5.86 15.07
C HIS A 45 3.40 -4.53 15.82
N CYS A 46 2.50 -3.60 15.49
CA CYS A 46 2.46 -2.26 16.10
C CYS A 46 2.01 -2.25 17.57
N PHE A 47 1.49 -3.37 18.05
CA PHE A 47 1.24 -3.63 19.47
C PHE A 47 2.16 -4.73 19.96
N THR A 48 2.91 -4.46 21.01
CA THR A 48 3.91 -5.39 21.56
C THR A 48 3.67 -5.59 23.04
N LYS A 49 3.68 -6.84 23.48
CA LYS A 49 3.72 -7.17 24.90
C LYS A 49 5.15 -7.01 25.39
N SER A 50 5.33 -6.25 26.47
CA SER A 50 6.62 -6.14 27.15
C SER A 50 6.86 -7.40 27.99
N ASN A 51 8.09 -7.92 27.93
CA ASN A 51 8.48 -9.12 28.69
C ASN A 51 8.76 -8.80 30.16
N ASP A 52 9.15 -7.56 30.46
CA ASP A 52 9.60 -7.18 31.80
C ASP A 52 8.43 -6.94 32.75
N ASP A 53 7.39 -6.26 32.27
CA ASP A 53 6.22 -5.89 33.08
C ASP A 53 4.90 -6.53 32.59
N GLY A 54 4.93 -7.28 31.49
CA GLY A 54 3.78 -8.01 30.98
C GLY A 54 2.71 -7.15 30.30
N PHE A 55 2.87 -5.83 30.23
CA PHE A 55 1.85 -4.92 29.68
C PHE A 55 1.92 -4.83 28.14
N LEU A 56 0.75 -4.68 27.51
CA LEU A 56 0.63 -4.39 26.08
C LEU A 56 0.89 -2.91 25.82
N ARG A 57 1.74 -2.61 24.83
CA ARG A 57 2.09 -1.25 24.42
C ARG A 57 1.86 -1.01 22.94
N TYR A 58 1.57 0.23 22.58
CA TYR A 58 1.67 0.75 21.21
C TYR A 58 2.45 2.06 21.25
N GLU A 59 3.47 2.20 20.42
CA GLU A 59 4.32 3.42 20.38
C GLU A 59 4.91 3.82 21.73
N GLY A 60 5.20 2.84 22.60
CA GLY A 60 5.70 3.07 23.96
C GLY A 60 4.62 3.41 24.99
N VAL A 61 3.38 3.68 24.57
CA VAL A 61 2.23 3.96 25.44
C VAL A 61 1.62 2.64 25.91
N LYS A 62 1.34 2.51 27.22
CA LYS A 62 0.61 1.35 27.74
C LYS A 62 -0.85 1.42 27.29
N VAL A 63 -1.34 0.31 26.75
CA VAL A 63 -2.75 0.22 26.33
C VAL A 63 -3.70 0.39 27.53
N GLN A 64 -3.27 -0.01 28.72
CA GLN A 64 -4.03 0.19 29.97
C GLN A 64 -4.31 1.67 30.24
N ASP A 65 -3.31 2.54 30.09
CA ASP A 65 -3.46 3.98 30.32
C ASP A 65 -4.50 4.58 29.35
N VAL A 66 -4.54 4.09 28.11
CA VAL A 66 -5.58 4.50 27.14
C VAL A 66 -6.95 3.99 27.56
N ILE A 67 -7.05 2.72 27.99
CA ILE A 67 -8.30 2.13 28.49
C ILE A 67 -8.87 2.94 29.66
N ASP A 68 -8.01 3.44 30.54
CA ASP A 68 -8.41 4.21 31.72
C ASP A 68 -8.73 5.68 31.39
N SER A 69 -8.16 6.23 30.31
CA SER A 69 -8.47 7.57 29.81
C SER A 69 -9.78 7.68 29.02
N VAL A 70 -10.38 6.56 28.61
CA VAL A 70 -11.55 6.53 27.72
C VAL A 70 -12.80 6.14 28.50
N ASP A 71 -13.80 7.02 28.51
CA ASP A 71 -15.03 6.83 29.28
C ASP A 71 -15.96 5.72 28.73
N LYS A 72 -15.90 5.47 27.41
CA LYS A 72 -16.83 4.55 26.72
C LYS A 72 -16.15 3.25 26.31
N ARG A 73 -16.77 2.13 26.69
CA ARG A 73 -16.32 0.77 26.36
C ARG A 73 -17.48 -0.01 25.71
N PRO A 74 -17.22 -0.89 24.72
CA PRO A 74 -15.92 -1.19 24.09
C PRO A 74 -15.45 -0.08 23.14
N PHE A 75 -14.15 -0.04 22.84
CA PHE A 75 -13.57 0.87 21.84
C PHE A 75 -12.55 0.15 20.95
N HIS A 76 -12.28 0.74 19.78
CA HIS A 76 -11.22 0.30 18.88
C HIS A 76 -10.04 1.26 18.93
N LEU A 77 -8.83 0.72 19.05
CA LEU A 77 -7.58 1.47 19.04
C LEU A 77 -6.80 1.14 17.77
N TYR A 78 -6.52 2.17 16.97
CA TYR A 78 -5.77 2.03 15.72
C TYR A 78 -4.43 2.76 15.83
N ASN A 79 -3.37 2.16 15.28
CA ASN A 79 -2.08 2.81 15.16
C ASN A 79 -1.97 3.50 13.79
N LYS A 80 -1.99 4.84 13.78
CA LYS A 80 -1.90 5.65 12.55
C LYS A 80 -0.55 5.47 11.82
N PRO A 81 0.62 5.55 12.49
CA PRO A 81 1.90 5.26 11.83
C PRO A 81 1.98 3.86 11.21
N GLN A 82 1.34 2.84 11.78
CA GLN A 82 1.28 1.52 11.17
C GLN A 82 0.49 1.53 9.86
N ILE A 83 -0.63 2.26 9.79
CA ILE A 83 -1.40 2.42 8.55
C ILE A 83 -0.54 3.09 7.47
N THR A 84 0.20 4.13 7.84
CA THR A 84 1.16 4.79 6.92
C THR A 84 2.23 3.82 6.43
N LYS A 85 2.91 3.11 7.34
CA LYS A 85 3.94 2.13 6.99
C LYS A 85 3.42 1.04 6.06
N ASN A 86 2.20 0.58 6.28
CA ASN A 86 1.56 -0.41 5.43
C ASN A 86 1.33 0.13 4.02
N PHE A 87 0.84 1.38 3.89
CA PHE A 87 0.67 2.02 2.59
C PHE A 87 2.02 2.22 1.88
N ASP A 88 3.02 2.76 2.59
CA ASP A 88 4.35 3.02 2.05
C ASP A 88 4.99 1.72 1.53
N ALA A 89 4.82 0.61 2.24
CA ALA A 89 5.32 -0.70 1.78
C ALA A 89 4.72 -1.11 0.42
N TYR A 90 3.43 -0.87 0.18
CA TYR A 90 2.82 -1.09 -1.14
C TYR A 90 3.30 -0.07 -2.17
N HIS A 91 3.45 1.19 -1.78
CA HIS A 91 3.93 2.26 -2.66
C HIS A 91 5.34 1.97 -3.19
N GLU A 92 6.27 1.66 -2.29
CA GLU A 92 7.65 1.34 -2.65
C GLU A 92 7.74 0.08 -3.52
N ALA A 93 6.95 -0.95 -3.23
CA ALA A 93 6.91 -2.16 -4.03
C ALA A 93 6.40 -1.93 -5.47
N LEU A 94 5.57 -0.90 -5.68
CA LEU A 94 4.91 -0.62 -6.95
C LEU A 94 5.49 0.59 -7.69
N ILE A 95 6.50 1.27 -7.15
CA ILE A 95 7.01 2.55 -7.67
C ILE A 95 7.47 2.51 -9.13
N ARG A 96 7.90 1.34 -9.64
CA ARG A 96 8.35 1.15 -11.02
C ARG A 96 7.24 0.74 -11.99
N LEU A 97 6.01 0.62 -11.50
CA LEU A 97 4.84 0.22 -12.28
C LEU A 97 3.87 1.39 -12.40
N ARG A 98 3.16 1.47 -13.52
CA ARG A 98 2.02 2.39 -13.64
C ARG A 98 0.84 1.78 -12.89
N SER A 99 0.73 2.08 -11.60
CA SER A 99 -0.26 1.48 -10.71
C SER A 99 -0.95 2.51 -9.82
N ILE A 100 -2.10 2.13 -9.27
CA ILE A 100 -2.83 2.87 -8.23
C ILE A 100 -3.08 1.90 -7.07
N ILE A 101 -2.73 2.31 -5.85
CA ILE A 101 -3.05 1.55 -4.64
C ILE A 101 -4.49 1.88 -4.25
N GLY A 102 -5.38 0.89 -4.34
CA GLY A 102 -6.78 1.03 -3.96
C GLY A 102 -7.09 0.35 -2.63
N TYR A 103 -7.49 1.11 -1.62
CA TYR A 103 -7.94 0.56 -0.35
C TYR A 103 -9.36 0.00 -0.46
N ALA A 104 -9.56 -1.27 -0.08
CA ALA A 104 -10.88 -1.89 -0.05
C ALA A 104 -11.69 -1.38 1.16
N ILE A 105 -12.61 -0.45 0.92
CA ILE A 105 -13.42 0.21 1.98
C ILE A 105 -14.18 -0.80 2.86
N LYS A 106 -14.57 -1.95 2.28
CA LYS A 106 -15.24 -3.03 3.03
C LYS A 106 -14.43 -3.55 4.23
N ALA A 107 -13.11 -3.38 4.25
CA ALA A 107 -12.26 -3.84 5.34
C ALA A 107 -12.42 -2.96 6.60
N ASN A 108 -12.51 -1.64 6.43
CA ASN A 108 -12.81 -0.69 7.49
C ASN A 108 -13.30 0.62 6.87
N ASN A 109 -14.49 1.09 7.25
CA ASN A 109 -15.10 2.29 6.69
C ASN A 109 -15.00 3.52 7.60
N ASN A 110 -14.15 3.47 8.64
CA ASN A 110 -13.89 4.61 9.53
C ASN A 110 -13.36 5.79 8.71
N LEU A 111 -14.10 6.91 8.74
CA LEU A 111 -13.80 8.07 7.92
C LEU A 111 -12.41 8.66 8.18
N LYS A 112 -11.91 8.62 9.43
CA LYS A 112 -10.57 9.14 9.76
C LYS A 112 -9.45 8.29 9.17
N ILE A 113 -9.65 6.98 9.06
CA ILE A 113 -8.71 6.08 8.37
C ILE A 113 -8.72 6.37 6.87
N LEU A 114 -9.91 6.52 6.28
CA LEU A 114 -10.05 6.83 4.85
C LEU A 114 -9.48 8.22 4.50
N GLU A 115 -9.73 9.23 5.32
CA GLU A 115 -9.14 10.57 5.18
C GLU A 115 -7.61 10.52 5.20
N HIS A 116 -7.04 9.76 6.13
CA HIS A 116 -5.59 9.57 6.24
C HIS A 116 -5.01 8.87 5.01
N LEU A 117 -5.62 7.77 4.55
CA LEU A 117 -5.19 7.06 3.34
C LEU A 117 -5.32 7.94 2.09
N ARG A 118 -6.38 8.74 1.98
CA ARG A 118 -6.55 9.72 0.89
C ARG A 118 -5.44 10.77 0.90
N GLN A 119 -5.02 11.25 2.07
CA GLN A 119 -3.91 12.21 2.20
C GLN A 119 -2.57 11.61 1.72
N LEU A 120 -2.40 10.30 1.82
CA LEU A 120 -1.24 9.57 1.29
C LEU A 120 -1.33 9.29 -0.23
N GLY A 121 -2.43 9.66 -0.89
CA GLY A 121 -2.65 9.41 -2.32
C GLY A 121 -3.25 8.02 -2.63
N CYS A 122 -3.81 7.34 -1.62
CA CYS A 122 -4.49 6.07 -1.82
C CYS A 122 -5.85 6.28 -2.51
N GLY A 123 -6.13 5.46 -3.53
CA GLY A 123 -7.46 5.32 -4.12
C GLY A 123 -8.38 4.46 -3.25
N ALA A 124 -9.63 4.34 -3.66
CA ALA A 124 -10.64 3.54 -2.96
C ALA A 124 -11.26 2.49 -3.88
N VAL A 125 -11.42 1.26 -3.37
CA VAL A 125 -12.15 0.19 -4.03
C VAL A 125 -13.50 0.03 -3.35
N LEU A 126 -14.55 0.26 -4.13
CA LEU A 126 -15.95 0.20 -3.73
C LEU A 126 -16.58 -1.09 -4.25
N VAL A 127 -17.56 -1.61 -3.51
CA VAL A 127 -18.32 -2.82 -3.88
C VAL A 127 -19.82 -2.55 -3.99
N SER A 128 -20.25 -1.32 -3.73
CA SER A 128 -21.62 -0.83 -3.93
C SER A 128 -21.63 0.69 -4.16
N GLY A 129 -22.62 1.19 -4.89
CA GLY A 129 -22.72 2.60 -5.32
C GLY A 129 -23.08 3.62 -4.23
N ASN A 130 -23.35 3.19 -3.00
CA ASN A 130 -23.80 4.05 -1.91
C ASN A 130 -22.70 4.85 -1.20
N LYS A 131 -21.45 4.83 -1.68
CA LYS A 131 -20.33 5.60 -1.10
C LYS A 131 -19.56 6.34 -2.19
N LEU A 132 -20.13 7.48 -2.62
CA LEU A 132 -19.50 8.51 -3.45
C LEU A 132 -19.54 9.84 -2.69
#